data_AF-A0AAD7UNJ4-F1
#
_entry.id   AF-A0AAD7UNJ4-F1
#
_cell.length_a   1.000
_cell.length_b   1.000
_cell.length_c   1.000
_cell.angle_alpha   90.00
_cell.angle_beta   90.00
_cell.angle_gamma   90.00
#
_symmetry.space_group_name_H-M   'P 1'
#
loop_
_entity.id
_entity.type
_entity.pdbx_description
1 polymer ?
#
loop_
_entity_poly.entity_id
_entity_poly.type
_entity_poly.pdbx_seq_one_letter_code
_entity_poly.pdbx_strand_id
1 'polypeptide(L)'
;MDDLTKTKLEKLEEQKKISDRLNDVLNREGGLVQTSDRVCKNLVAAVAVSKRPGFFEYFQPSDAVQRIYQTGECGALVRKIARTQQEIDAIDRELAEKKAVAASNNAAIPPAVANLDQWFSSYGKPKEAPAPGVMTSFHKETKIYGATSHHRAFKSQALTMKKGRITN
;
A
#
# COMPACT_ATOMS: atom_id res chain seq x y z
N MET A 1 6.65 17.20 1.46
CA MET A 1 6.19 15.82 1.18
C MET A 1 6.98 14.85 2.04
N ASP A 2 8.30 14.98 2.01
CA ASP A 2 9.22 14.08 2.70
C ASP A 2 9.04 14.05 4.24
N ASP A 3 8.80 15.21 4.85
CA ASP A 3 8.56 15.29 6.31
C ASP A 3 7.30 14.54 6.75
N LEU A 4 6.18 14.71 6.05
CA LEU A 4 4.93 13.99 6.33
C LEU A 4 5.07 12.48 6.13
N THR A 5 5.82 12.07 5.11
CA THR A 5 6.09 10.63 4.90
C THR A 5 6.96 10.06 6.00
N LYS A 6 7.92 10.82 6.54
CA LYS A 6 8.74 10.42 7.68
C LYS A 6 7.90 10.29 8.94
N THR A 7 7.07 11.29 9.25
CA THR A 7 6.15 11.24 10.40
C THR A 7 5.17 10.07 10.30
N LYS A 8 4.68 9.75 9.10
CA LYS A 8 3.85 8.56 8.88
C LYS A 8 4.60 7.27 9.23
N LEU A 9 5.85 7.13 8.80
CA LEU A 9 6.66 5.95 9.12
C LEU A 9 6.87 5.80 10.63
N GLU A 10 7.19 6.89 11.32
CA GLU A 10 7.36 6.90 12.78
C GLU A 10 6.06 6.46 13.50
N LYS A 11 4.90 6.96 13.04
CA LYS A 11 3.60 6.59 13.61
C LYS A 11 3.19 5.14 13.34
N LEU A 12 3.52 4.62 12.16
CA LEU A 12 3.35 3.19 11.85
C LEU A 12 4.23 2.31 12.73
N GLU A 13 5.46 2.73 13.00
CA GLU A 13 6.35 2.01 13.91
C GLU A 13 5.83 2.06 15.36
N GLU A 14 5.30 3.21 15.80
CA GLU A 14 4.64 3.31 17.12
C GLU A 14 3.44 2.35 17.21
N GLN A 15 2.56 2.34 16.20
CA GLN A 15 1.41 1.44 16.16
C GLN A 15 1.84 -0.03 16.22
N LYS A 16 2.87 -0.39 15.45
CA LYS A 16 3.45 -1.75 15.46
C LYS A 16 3.93 -2.14 16.86
N LYS A 17 4.70 -1.29 17.53
CA LYS A 17 5.18 -1.54 18.90
C LYS A 17 4.05 -1.78 19.89
N ILE A 18 2.96 -1.01 19.78
CA ILE A 18 1.78 -1.18 20.65
C ILE A 18 1.05 -2.48 20.33
N SER A 19 0.92 -2.83 19.05
CA SER A 19 0.33 -4.08 18.58
C SER A 19 1.13 -5.30 19.03
N ASP A 20 2.46 -5.24 18.92
CA ASP A 20 3.36 -6.31 19.36
C ASP A 20 3.23 -6.53 20.88
N ARG A 21 3.18 -5.45 21.67
CA ARG A 21 2.93 -5.54 23.11
C ARG A 21 1.56 -6.16 23.44
N LEU A 22 0.51 -5.80 22.70
CA LEU A 22 -0.81 -6.41 22.90
C LEU A 22 -0.77 -7.91 22.58
N ASN A 23 -0.11 -8.27 21.48
CA ASN A 23 0.06 -9.65 21.07
C ASN A 23 0.84 -10.48 22.12
N ASP A 24 1.91 -9.91 22.69
CA ASP A 24 2.69 -10.56 23.75
C ASP A 24 1.84 -10.82 25.00
N VAL A 25 1.02 -9.86 25.43
CA VAL A 25 0.13 -10.03 26.59
C VAL A 25 -0.88 -11.16 26.37
N LEU A 26 -1.36 -11.31 25.14
CA LEU A 26 -2.35 -12.32 24.77
C LEU A 26 -1.73 -13.72 24.62
N ASN A 27 -0.62 -13.82 23.88
CA ASN A 27 -0.11 -15.07 23.33
C ASN A 27 1.16 -15.62 24.00
N ARG A 28 1.80 -14.88 24.92
CA ARG A 28 2.92 -15.43 25.69
C ARG A 28 2.53 -16.70 26.45
N GLU A 29 3.52 -17.49 26.84
CA GLU A 29 3.29 -18.62 27.73
C GLU A 29 2.67 -18.15 29.06
N GLY A 30 1.56 -18.76 29.48
CA GLY A 30 0.77 -18.27 30.60
C GLY A 30 0.08 -16.93 30.34
N GLY A 31 -0.05 -16.52 29.08
CA GLY A 31 -0.79 -15.33 28.63
C GLY A 31 -2.30 -15.46 28.82
N LEU A 32 -3.03 -14.41 28.43
CA LEU A 32 -4.47 -14.33 28.64
C LEU A 32 -5.24 -15.45 27.91
N VAL A 33 -4.82 -15.81 26.70
CA VAL A 33 -5.49 -16.86 25.90
C VAL A 33 -5.39 -18.21 26.60
N GLN A 34 -4.18 -18.64 26.96
CA GLN A 34 -3.97 -19.91 27.65
C GLN A 34 -4.64 -19.95 29.02
N THR A 35 -4.63 -18.83 29.74
CA THR A 35 -5.31 -18.72 31.04
C THR A 35 -6.82 -18.85 30.87
N SER A 36 -7.41 -18.22 29.85
CA SER A 36 -8.83 -18.32 29.54
C SER A 36 -9.23 -19.77 29.23
N ASP A 37 -8.46 -20.46 28.39
CA ASP A 37 -8.72 -21.88 28.06
C ASP A 37 -8.68 -22.77 29.31
N ARG A 38 -7.71 -22.55 30.20
CA ARG A 38 -7.60 -23.32 31.45
C ARG A 38 -8.76 -23.03 32.41
N VAL A 39 -9.20 -21.79 32.50
CA VAL A 39 -10.39 -21.42 33.30
C VAL A 39 -11.65 -22.06 32.71
N CYS A 40 -11.81 -22.09 31.39
CA CYS A 40 -12.91 -22.82 30.75
C CYS A 40 -12.86 -24.33 31.07
N LYS A 41 -11.66 -24.94 31.06
CA LYS A 41 -11.50 -26.34 31.47
C LYS A 41 -11.85 -26.57 32.95
N ASN A 42 -11.53 -25.62 33.84
CA ASN A 42 -11.97 -25.68 35.23
C ASN A 42 -13.50 -25.72 35.33
N LEU A 43 -14.21 -24.91 34.54
CA LEU A 43 -15.67 -24.91 34.53
C LEU A 43 -16.24 -26.24 34.05
N VAL A 44 -15.68 -26.81 32.98
CA VAL A 44 -16.06 -28.14 32.49
C VAL A 44 -15.81 -29.21 33.55
N ALA A 45 -14.65 -29.16 34.21
CA ALA A 45 -14.33 -30.05 35.32
C ALA A 45 -15.32 -29.88 36.48
N ALA A 46 -15.65 -28.65 36.88
CA ALA A 46 -16.62 -28.38 37.95
C ALA A 46 -18.01 -28.95 37.62
N VAL A 47 -18.46 -28.84 36.36
CA VAL A 47 -19.73 -29.44 35.91
C VAL A 47 -19.68 -30.97 36.02
N ALA A 48 -18.59 -31.60 35.57
CA ALA A 48 -18.43 -33.05 35.63
C ALA A 48 -18.30 -33.58 37.08
N VAL A 49 -17.58 -32.84 37.93
CA VAL A 49 -17.22 -33.20 39.30
C VAL A 49 -18.26 -32.74 40.32
N SER A 50 -19.28 -31.98 39.91
CA SER A 50 -20.44 -31.62 40.75
C SER A 50 -21.09 -32.82 41.45
N LYS A 51 -20.91 -34.03 40.89
CA LYS A 51 -21.37 -35.31 41.45
C LYS A 51 -20.46 -35.93 42.51
N ARG A 52 -19.20 -35.47 42.64
CA ARG A 52 -18.17 -35.95 43.60
C ARG A 52 -17.23 -34.80 44.01
N PRO A 53 -17.65 -33.92 44.92
CA PRO A 53 -16.80 -32.81 45.37
C PRO A 53 -15.52 -33.31 46.05
N GLY A 54 -14.39 -32.65 45.75
CA GLY A 54 -13.12 -32.84 46.47
C GLY A 54 -11.98 -33.56 45.72
N PHE A 55 -12.18 -34.01 44.47
CA PHE A 55 -11.17 -34.81 43.76
C PHE A 55 -10.21 -34.01 42.85
N PHE A 56 -10.44 -32.71 42.63
CA PHE A 56 -9.68 -31.93 41.66
C PHE A 56 -9.24 -30.58 42.22
N GLU A 57 -7.99 -30.22 41.92
CA GLU A 57 -7.45 -28.88 42.12
C GLU A 57 -7.71 -28.04 40.87
N TYR A 58 -8.39 -26.91 41.04
CA TYR A 58 -8.69 -26.01 39.92
C TYR A 58 -7.48 -25.14 39.60
N PHE A 59 -7.22 -24.94 38.31
CA PHE A 59 -6.20 -24.01 37.86
C PHE A 59 -6.47 -22.60 38.41
N GLN A 60 -5.46 -21.96 39.01
CA GLN A 60 -5.53 -20.58 39.46
C GLN A 60 -4.74 -19.67 38.51
N PRO A 61 -5.32 -18.56 38.03
CA PRO A 61 -4.59 -17.57 37.24
C PRO A 61 -3.42 -16.99 38.03
N SER A 62 -2.28 -16.79 37.38
CA SER A 62 -1.13 -16.15 37.99
C SER A 62 -1.40 -14.69 38.37
N ASP A 63 -0.72 -14.19 39.41
CA ASP A 63 -0.85 -12.80 39.87
C ASP A 63 -0.62 -11.78 38.76
N ALA A 64 0.31 -12.08 37.84
CA ALA A 64 0.60 -11.22 36.69
C ALA A 64 -0.63 -11.06 35.77
N VAL A 65 -1.37 -12.14 35.53
CA VAL A 65 -2.60 -12.12 34.72
C VAL A 65 -3.73 -11.43 35.45
N GLN A 66 -3.89 -11.68 36.76
CA GLN A 66 -4.90 -10.98 37.57
C GLN A 66 -4.69 -9.46 37.57
N ARG A 67 -3.44 -8.99 37.65
CA ARG A 67 -3.10 -7.57 37.53
C ARG A 67 -3.51 -7.01 36.18
N ILE A 68 -3.29 -7.73 35.07
CA ILE A 68 -3.70 -7.28 33.73
C ILE A 68 -5.22 -7.11 33.64
N TYR A 69 -5.99 -7.99 34.25
CA TYR A 69 -7.45 -7.85 34.33
C TYR A 69 -7.86 -6.62 35.15
N GLN A 70 -7.23 -6.41 36.31
CA GLN A 70 -7.53 -5.26 37.18
C GLN A 70 -7.17 -3.92 36.54
N THR A 71 -6.03 -3.85 35.83
CA THR A 71 -5.58 -2.61 35.19
C THR A 71 -6.29 -2.31 33.87
N GLY A 72 -6.96 -3.30 33.28
CA GLY A 72 -7.60 -3.14 31.97
C GLY A 72 -6.61 -2.80 30.85
N GLU A 73 -5.36 -3.28 30.97
CA GLU A 73 -4.24 -2.92 30.07
C GLU A 73 -4.58 -3.18 28.60
N CYS A 74 -5.21 -4.32 28.28
CA CYS A 74 -5.61 -4.64 26.90
C CYS A 74 -6.55 -3.59 26.30
N GLY A 75 -7.54 -3.15 27.07
CA GLY A 75 -8.46 -2.10 26.63
C GLY A 75 -7.75 -0.75 26.43
N ALA A 76 -6.77 -0.44 27.27
CA ALA A 76 -5.94 0.75 27.10
C ALA A 76 -5.07 0.68 25.83
N LEU A 77 -4.45 -0.46 25.56
CA LEU A 77 -3.65 -0.69 24.35
C LEU A 77 -4.50 -0.59 23.08
N VAL A 78 -5.68 -1.21 23.05
CA VAL A 78 -6.61 -1.12 21.91
C VAL A 78 -7.04 0.32 21.64
N ARG A 79 -7.39 1.08 22.70
CA ARG A 79 -7.71 2.50 22.56
C ARG A 79 -6.53 3.32 22.02
N LYS A 80 -5.30 2.99 22.44
CA LYS A 80 -4.10 3.65 21.93
C LYS A 80 -3.87 3.36 20.45
N ILE A 81 -4.00 2.10 20.03
CA ILE A 81 -3.92 1.69 18.61
C ILE A 81 -4.95 2.45 17.77
N ALA A 82 -6.20 2.54 18.25
CA ALA A 82 -7.26 3.25 17.54
C ALA A 82 -6.97 4.75 17.37
N ARG A 83 -6.42 5.41 18.41
CA ARG A 83 -6.00 6.82 18.32
C ARG A 83 -4.85 7.00 17.33
N THR A 84 -3.82 6.16 17.39
CA THR A 84 -2.70 6.23 16.43
C THR A 84 -3.16 5.99 15.00
N GLN A 85 -4.15 5.10 14.78
CA GLN A 85 -4.74 4.91 13.45
C GLN A 85 -5.42 6.19 12.94
N GLN A 86 -6.18 6.88 13.80
CA GLN A 86 -6.82 8.15 13.41
C GLN A 86 -5.79 9.22 13.01
N GLU A 87 -4.65 9.28 13.70
CA GLU A 87 -3.54 10.18 13.34
C GLU A 87 -2.92 9.80 11.99
N ILE A 88 -2.70 8.52 11.73
CA ILE A 88 -2.20 8.02 10.44
C ILE A 88 -3.18 8.36 9.31
N ASP A 89 -4.47 8.14 9.52
CA ASP A 89 -5.51 8.43 8.54
C ASP A 89 -5.57 9.93 8.20
N ALA A 90 -5.34 10.80 9.20
CA ALA A 90 -5.26 12.24 8.98
C ALA A 90 -4.04 12.62 8.12
N ILE A 91 -2.87 12.05 8.41
CA ILE A 91 -1.65 12.26 7.62
C ILE A 91 -1.84 11.75 6.18
N ASP A 92 -2.53 10.63 6.00
CA ASP A 92 -2.79 10.07 4.68
C ASP A 92 -3.72 10.93 3.83
N ARG A 93 -4.73 11.56 4.45
CA ARG A 93 -5.57 12.55 3.77
C ARG A 93 -4.74 13.75 3.32
N GLU A 94 -3.89 14.29 4.20
CA GLU A 94 -3.04 15.44 3.86
C GLU A 94 -2.05 15.11 2.73
N LEU A 95 -1.47 13.91 2.74
CA LEU A 95 -0.60 13.44 1.67
C LEU A 95 -1.36 13.28 0.35
N ALA A 96 -2.59 12.78 0.38
CA ALA A 96 -3.43 12.63 -0.81
C ALA A 96 -3.78 14.01 -1.41
N GLU A 97 -4.17 14.98 -0.58
CA GLU A 97 -4.45 16.36 -1.00
C GLU A 97 -3.23 17.01 -1.64
N LYS A 98 -2.05 16.91 -0.99
CA LYS A 98 -0.79 17.46 -1.53
C LYS A 98 -0.40 16.81 -2.85
N LYS A 99 -0.66 15.50 -3.02
CA LYS A 99 -0.41 14.80 -4.30
C LYS A 99 -1.38 15.27 -5.38
N ALA A 100 -2.65 15.47 -5.04
CA ALA A 100 -3.66 15.96 -5.97
C ALA A 100 -3.33 17.38 -6.47
N VAL A 101 -2.91 18.29 -5.58
CA VAL A 101 -2.48 19.65 -5.94
C VAL A 101 -1.20 19.63 -6.79
N ALA A 102 -0.24 18.77 -6.46
CA ALA A 102 0.97 18.62 -7.28
C ALA A 102 0.64 18.05 -8.68
N ALA A 103 -0.34 17.14 -8.78
CA ALA A 103 -0.81 16.61 -10.04
C ALA A 103 -1.59 17.66 -10.86
N SER A 104 -2.42 18.50 -10.22
CA SER A 104 -3.14 19.59 -10.92
C SER A 104 -2.17 20.66 -11.44
N ASN A 105 -1.14 20.99 -10.68
CA ASN A 105 -0.13 21.98 -11.10
C ASN A 105 0.78 21.47 -12.22
N ASN A 106 1.01 20.15 -12.28
CA ASN A 106 1.78 19.51 -13.35
C ASN A 106 0.92 19.01 -14.52
N ALA A 107 -0.41 19.04 -14.40
CA ALA A 107 -1.33 18.81 -15.51
C ALA A 107 -1.24 20.03 -16.44
N ALA A 108 -0.25 20.03 -17.32
CA ALA A 108 -0.25 20.89 -18.49
C ALA A 108 -1.52 20.56 -19.27
N ILE A 109 -2.55 21.39 -19.09
CA ILE A 109 -3.80 21.29 -19.83
C ILE A 109 -3.41 21.40 -21.31
N PRO A 110 -3.56 20.34 -22.11
CA PRO A 110 -3.30 20.45 -23.54
C PRO A 110 -4.23 21.55 -24.07
N PRO A 111 -3.72 22.47 -24.91
CA PRO A 111 -4.54 23.57 -25.41
C PRO A 111 -5.80 23.00 -26.06
N ALA A 112 -6.96 23.55 -25.72
CA ALA A 112 -8.22 23.14 -26.33
C ALA A 112 -8.14 23.43 -27.84
N VAL A 113 -8.03 22.38 -28.64
CA VAL A 113 -7.85 22.50 -30.08
C VAL A 113 -9.21 22.45 -30.75
N ALA A 114 -9.66 23.56 -31.35
CA ALA A 114 -10.97 23.66 -31.98
C ALA A 114 -10.97 23.27 -33.47
N ASN A 115 -9.80 23.27 -34.12
CA ASN A 115 -9.66 22.92 -35.53
C ASN A 115 -8.31 22.25 -35.83
N LEU A 116 -8.22 21.59 -36.99
CA LEU A 116 -7.02 20.86 -37.41
C LEU A 116 -5.79 21.75 -37.58
N ASP A 117 -5.96 23.01 -37.99
CA ASP A 117 -4.85 23.95 -38.15
C ASP A 117 -4.21 24.33 -36.81
N GLN A 118 -5.01 24.53 -35.76
CA GLN A 118 -4.52 24.70 -34.40
C GLN A 118 -3.77 23.44 -33.92
N TRP A 119 -4.25 22.24 -34.29
CA TRP A 119 -3.61 20.98 -33.93
C TRP A 119 -2.21 20.86 -34.55
N PHE A 120 -2.12 21.15 -35.85
CA PHE A 120 -0.84 21.14 -36.55
C PHE A 120 0.12 22.24 -36.09
N SER A 121 -0.40 23.35 -35.56
CA SER A 121 0.43 24.42 -35.01
C SER A 121 1.01 24.04 -33.64
N SER A 122 0.25 23.30 -32.81
CA SER A 122 0.72 22.83 -31.51
C SER A 122 1.58 21.58 -31.57
N TYR A 123 1.31 20.66 -32.51
CA TYR A 123 1.98 19.35 -32.58
C TYR A 123 2.85 19.14 -33.83
N GLY A 124 2.84 20.09 -34.78
CA GLY A 124 3.61 20.05 -36.03
C GLY A 124 2.79 19.54 -37.22
N LYS A 125 3.09 20.08 -38.42
CA LYS A 125 2.50 19.63 -39.69
C LYS A 125 3.17 18.33 -40.17
N PRO A 126 2.43 17.42 -40.83
CA PRO A 126 3.03 16.28 -41.53
C PRO A 126 4.04 16.79 -42.56
N LYS A 127 5.23 16.20 -42.59
CA LYS A 127 6.21 16.49 -43.64
C LYS A 127 5.64 16.03 -44.98
N GLU A 128 5.88 16.81 -46.03
CA GLU A 128 5.44 16.50 -47.39
C GLU A 128 5.88 15.07 -47.79
N ALA A 129 5.03 14.39 -48.55
CA ALA A 129 5.29 13.01 -48.96
C ALA A 129 6.63 12.91 -49.69
N PRO A 130 7.45 11.87 -49.44
CA PRO A 130 8.70 11.67 -50.17
C PRO A 130 8.44 11.54 -51.68
N ALA A 131 9.44 11.93 -52.47
CA ALA A 131 9.41 12.00 -53.94
C ALA A 131 8.73 10.77 -54.60
N PRO A 132 8.04 10.96 -55.75
CA PRO A 132 7.28 9.91 -56.42
C PRO A 132 8.13 8.65 -56.64
N GLY A 133 7.63 7.50 -56.16
CA GLY A 133 8.31 6.20 -56.24
C GLY A 133 8.92 5.68 -54.94
N VAL A 134 8.81 6.42 -53.83
CA VAL A 134 9.26 5.97 -52.49
C VAL A 134 8.09 5.98 -51.51
N MET A 135 7.68 4.82 -51.01
CA MET A 135 6.53 4.71 -50.09
C MET A 135 6.90 4.97 -48.62
N THR A 136 8.17 4.81 -48.23
CA THR A 136 8.64 5.03 -46.85
C THR A 136 10.03 5.65 -46.82
N SER A 137 10.22 6.68 -45.98
CA SER A 137 11.53 7.21 -45.62
C SER A 137 11.76 7.03 -44.12
N PHE A 138 12.95 6.53 -43.75
CA PHE A 138 13.37 6.46 -42.35
C PHE A 138 14.30 7.61 -42.03
N HIS A 139 13.93 8.41 -41.03
CA HIS A 139 14.75 9.48 -40.47
C HIS A 139 15.19 9.07 -39.06
N LYS A 140 16.47 9.30 -38.74
CA LYS A 140 17.02 9.04 -37.41
C LYS A 140 16.55 10.14 -36.46
N GLU A 141 15.40 9.95 -35.85
CA GLU A 141 14.86 10.85 -34.82
C GLU A 141 15.41 10.45 -33.45
N THR A 142 15.95 11.40 -32.67
CA THR A 142 16.40 11.14 -31.28
C THR A 142 15.23 10.98 -30.31
N LYS A 143 14.02 11.41 -30.70
CA LYS A 143 12.81 11.35 -29.90
C LYS A 143 12.02 10.09 -30.26
N ILE A 144 12.03 9.11 -29.36
CA ILE A 144 11.30 7.84 -29.52
C ILE A 144 9.84 8.08 -29.13
N TYR A 145 8.95 8.24 -30.11
CA TYR A 145 7.51 8.22 -29.87
C TYR A 145 7.01 6.78 -29.95
N GLY A 146 6.46 6.26 -28.86
CA GLY A 146 5.89 4.91 -28.79
C GLY A 146 6.56 3.94 -27.81
N ALA A 147 7.57 4.37 -27.04
CA ALA A 147 8.00 3.60 -25.87
C ALA A 147 6.97 3.79 -24.75
N THR A 148 5.95 2.95 -24.71
CA THR A 148 5.10 2.81 -23.51
C THR A 148 6.00 2.48 -22.32
N SER A 149 5.78 3.12 -21.17
CA SER A 149 6.55 2.95 -19.91
C SER A 149 6.59 1.51 -19.36
N HIS A 150 5.93 0.56 -20.02
CA HIS A 150 5.84 -0.83 -19.63
C HIS A 150 6.71 -1.66 -20.59
N HIS A 151 7.76 -2.27 -20.04
CA HIS A 151 8.73 -3.20 -20.62
C HIS A 151 10.05 -2.67 -21.22
N ARG A 152 11.13 -2.89 -20.46
CA ARG A 152 12.55 -2.81 -20.84
C ARG A 152 12.97 -3.80 -21.96
N ALA A 153 12.06 -4.67 -22.42
CA ALA A 153 12.32 -5.75 -23.37
C ALA A 153 12.10 -5.36 -24.84
N PHE A 154 11.39 -4.27 -25.14
CA PHE A 154 11.27 -3.78 -26.53
C PHE A 154 12.47 -2.89 -26.90
N LYS A 155 13.66 -3.49 -26.90
CA LYS A 155 14.77 -2.96 -27.70
C LYS A 155 14.57 -3.51 -29.11
N SER A 156 14.05 -2.71 -30.04
CA SER A 156 14.09 -3.11 -31.45
C SER A 156 15.56 -3.22 -31.86
N GLN A 157 16.07 -4.44 -32.04
CA GLN A 157 17.43 -4.71 -32.53
C GLN A 157 17.59 -4.42 -34.03
N ALA A 158 16.56 -3.89 -34.70
CA ALA A 158 16.64 -3.52 -36.10
C ALA A 158 17.35 -2.17 -36.27
N LEU A 159 18.68 -2.20 -36.32
CA LEU A 159 19.50 -1.01 -36.57
C LEU A 159 19.49 -0.56 -38.04
N THR A 160 19.11 -1.44 -38.98
CA THR A 160 18.94 -1.08 -40.40
C THR A 160 17.86 -1.96 -41.06
N MET A 161 16.91 -1.36 -41.78
CA MET A 161 16.07 -2.04 -42.76
C MET A 161 16.40 -1.50 -44.16
N LYS A 162 16.51 -2.38 -45.16
CA LYS A 162 16.76 -1.99 -46.55
C LYS A 162 15.56 -1.22 -47.10
N LYS A 163 15.81 -0.07 -47.75
CA LYS A 163 14.77 0.66 -48.50
C LYS A 163 14.24 -0.24 -49.62
N GLY A 164 12.97 -0.60 -49.56
CA GLY A 164 12.29 -1.28 -50.67
C GLY A 164 12.00 -0.28 -51.78
N ARG A 165 12.44 -0.59 -53.00
CA ARG A 165 12.08 0.15 -54.21
C ARG A 165 10.91 -0.58 -54.87
N ILE A 166 9.88 0.14 -55.29
CA ILE A 166 8.83 -0.43 -56.14
C ILE A 166 9.45 -0.66 -57.52
N THR A 167 9.49 -1.92 -57.94
CA THR A 167 9.64 -2.29 -59.34
C THR A 167 8.24 -2.64 -59.83
N ASN A 168 7.74 -1.88 -60.81
CA ASN A 168 6.59 -2.31 -61.62
C ASN A 168 7.00 -3.48 -62.52
#